data_AF-A0A942P9U4-F1
#
_entry.id   AF-A0A942P9U4-F1
#
_cell.length_a   1.000
_cell.length_b   1.000
_cell.length_c   1.000
_cell.angle_alpha   90.00
_cell.angle_beta   90.00
_cell.angle_gamma   90.00
#
_symmetry.space_group_name_H-M   'P 1'
#
loop_
_entity.id
_entity.type
_entity.pdbx_description
1 polymer ?
#
loop_
_entity_poly.entity_id
_entity_poly.type
_entity_poly.pdbx_seq_one_letter_code
_entity_poly.pdbx_strand_id
1 'polypeptide(L)'
;HTSVELKNAIQQHTGESRKEWILWMMERAGRTNGNNASFQLWQQHNQPIELTTIEMLNQKLEYIHSNPVKAGIVDKAEEYLYSSARDYYCGKHCGLFPVIFVE
;
A
#
# COMPACT_ATOMS: atom_id res chain seq x y z
N HIS A 1 -2.93 17.10 -3.32
CA HIS A 1 -1.67 17.52 -2.66
C HIS A 1 -0.64 16.39 -2.70
N THR A 2 -0.86 15.24 -2.05
CA THR A 2 0.12 14.13 -1.99
C THR A 2 0.54 13.55 -3.35
N SER A 3 -0.39 13.30 -4.29
CA SER A 3 -0.04 12.74 -5.60
C SER A 3 0.84 13.67 -6.45
N VAL A 4 0.64 14.98 -6.31
CA VAL A 4 1.44 16.01 -7.00
C VAL A 4 2.83 16.10 -6.36
N GLU A 5 2.90 16.08 -5.02
CA GLU A 5 4.17 16.06 -4.30
C GLU A 5 5.00 14.82 -4.63
N LEU A 6 4.39 13.64 -4.70
CA LEU A 6 5.08 12.41 -5.11
C LEU A 6 5.57 12.48 -6.56
N LYS A 7 4.74 13.00 -7.47
CA LYS A 7 5.18 13.24 -8.86
C LYS A 7 6.41 14.15 -8.90
N ASN A 8 6.37 15.26 -8.17
CA ASN A 8 7.48 16.21 -8.10
C ASN A 8 8.73 15.57 -7.48
N ALA A 9 8.57 14.80 -6.40
CA ALA A 9 9.66 14.08 -5.75
C ALA A 9 10.33 13.10 -6.73
N ILE A 10 9.54 12.31 -7.47
CA ILE A 10 10.05 11.41 -8.51
C ILE A 10 10.78 12.20 -9.59
N GLN A 11 10.18 13.28 -10.11
CA GLN A 11 10.73 14.08 -11.19
C GLN A 11 12.07 14.76 -10.81
N GLN A 12 12.16 15.26 -9.57
CA GLN A 12 13.34 15.97 -9.06
C GLN A 12 14.42 15.01 -8.53
N HIS A 13 14.11 13.74 -8.30
CA HIS A 13 15.09 12.77 -7.80
C HIS A 13 16.17 12.51 -8.87
N THR A 14 17.43 12.82 -8.54
CA THR A 14 18.58 12.68 -9.44
C THR A 14 19.01 11.23 -9.62
N GLY A 15 18.75 10.37 -8.63
CA GLY A 15 19.18 8.95 -8.63
C GLY A 15 18.09 7.92 -8.92
N GLU A 16 16.86 8.32 -9.27
CA GLU A 16 15.79 7.33 -9.55
C GLU A 16 15.89 6.90 -11.03
N SER A 17 16.45 5.72 -11.26
CA SER A 17 16.71 5.19 -12.60
C SER A 17 15.43 4.91 -13.41
N ARG A 18 14.29 4.72 -12.75
CA ARG A 18 13.00 4.42 -13.39
C ARG A 18 12.11 5.65 -13.57
N LYS A 19 12.61 6.85 -13.24
CA LYS A 19 11.84 8.11 -13.26
C LYS A 19 11.04 8.30 -14.55
N GLU A 20 11.69 8.21 -15.70
CA GLU A 20 11.04 8.42 -17.00
C GLU A 20 9.92 7.41 -17.25
N TRP A 21 10.15 6.14 -16.90
CA TRP A 21 9.16 5.08 -17.03
C TRP A 21 7.96 5.30 -16.09
N ILE A 22 8.19 5.66 -14.83
CA ILE A 22 7.13 5.92 -13.85
C ILE A 22 6.28 7.12 -14.29
N LEU A 23 6.92 8.24 -14.66
CA LEU A 23 6.22 9.44 -15.11
C LEU A 23 5.39 9.17 -16.37
N TRP A 24 5.94 8.41 -17.33
CA TRP A 24 5.22 7.98 -18.52
C TRP A 24 4.00 7.11 -18.19
N MET A 25 4.13 6.16 -17.26
CA MET A 25 2.99 5.33 -16.83
C MET A 25 1.89 6.17 -16.18
N MET A 26 2.27 7.12 -15.31
CA MET A 26 1.33 8.02 -14.64
C MET A 26 0.58 8.89 -15.66
N GLU A 27 1.28 9.44 -16.64
CA GLU A 27 0.68 10.23 -17.71
C GLU A 27 -0.27 9.38 -18.56
N ARG A 28 0.18 8.21 -19.00
CA ARG A 28 -0.63 7.27 -19.80
C ARG A 28 -1.93 6.90 -19.09
N ALA A 29 -1.87 6.58 -17.80
CA ALA A 29 -3.06 6.27 -16.99
C ALA A 29 -4.00 7.48 -16.86
N GLY A 30 -3.45 8.68 -16.68
CA GLY A 30 -4.21 9.93 -16.61
C GLY A 30 -4.95 10.26 -17.90
N ARG A 31 -4.32 10.07 -19.06
CA ARG A 31 -4.93 10.35 -20.39
C ARG A 31 -6.20 9.54 -20.65
N THR A 32 -6.28 8.31 -20.13
CA THR A 32 -7.44 7.43 -20.29
C THR A 32 -8.54 7.66 -19.27
N ASN A 33 -8.33 8.54 -18.28
CA ASN A 33 -9.27 8.75 -17.19
C ASN A 33 -9.78 10.20 -17.18
N GLY A 34 -11.05 10.40 -17.56
CA GLY A 34 -11.68 11.72 -17.61
C GLY A 34 -11.74 12.48 -16.28
N ASN A 35 -11.51 11.79 -15.15
CA ASN A 35 -11.45 12.43 -13.83
C ASN A 35 -10.07 13.03 -13.49
N ASN A 36 -9.05 12.81 -14.33
CA ASN A 36 -7.70 13.34 -14.12
C ASN A 36 -7.33 14.32 -15.25
N ALA A 37 -6.68 15.43 -14.89
CA ALA A 37 -6.31 16.45 -15.87
C ALA A 37 -5.01 16.13 -16.65
N SER A 38 -4.02 15.51 -16.00
CA SER A 38 -2.67 15.36 -16.60
C SER A 38 -1.93 14.06 -16.24
N PHE A 39 -2.22 13.46 -15.10
CA PHE A 39 -1.63 12.18 -14.69
C PHE A 39 -2.52 11.49 -13.68
N GLN A 40 -2.33 10.18 -13.52
CA GLN A 40 -2.97 9.41 -12.49
C GLN A 40 -1.94 8.62 -11.70
N LEU A 41 -1.94 8.80 -10.38
CA LEU A 41 -1.15 7.99 -9.45
C LEU A 41 -2.03 6.97 -8.72
N TRP A 42 -3.16 7.44 -8.18
CA TRP A 42 -4.10 6.61 -7.45
C TRP A 42 -5.11 5.94 -8.38
N GLN A 43 -5.42 4.68 -8.12
CA GLN A 43 -6.62 4.06 -8.67
C GLN A 43 -7.86 4.68 -8.01
N GLN A 44 -8.91 4.93 -8.79
CA GLN A 44 -10.11 5.64 -8.32
C GLN A 44 -11.16 4.71 -7.69
N HIS A 45 -10.89 3.41 -7.63
CA HIS A 45 -11.80 2.42 -7.10
C HIS A 45 -11.37 2.02 -5.69
N ASN A 46 -11.96 2.65 -4.68
CA ASN A 46 -11.93 2.13 -3.31
C ASN A 46 -13.19 1.28 -3.07
N GLN A 47 -13.04 0.18 -2.36
CA GLN A 47 -14.14 -0.72 -1.98
C GLN A 47 -14.19 -0.80 -0.46
N PRO A 48 -14.70 0.25 0.22
CA PRO A 48 -14.84 0.19 1.67
C PRO A 48 -15.86 -0.88 2.04
N ILE A 49 -15.46 -1.76 2.96
CA ILE A 49 -16.33 -2.79 3.51
C ILE A 49 -16.37 -2.56 5.01
N GLU A 50 -17.55 -2.31 5.54
CA GLU A 50 -17.76 -2.23 6.98
C GLU A 50 -17.59 -3.62 7.61
N LEU A 51 -16.83 -3.69 8.70
CA LEU A 51 -16.59 -4.92 9.44
C LEU A 51 -17.53 -4.92 10.64
N THR A 52 -18.64 -5.65 10.53
CA THR A 52 -19.71 -5.64 11.54
C THR A 52 -19.61 -6.79 12.53
N THR A 53 -18.76 -7.79 12.26
CA THR A 53 -18.55 -8.93 13.14
C THR A 53 -17.06 -9.21 13.37
N ILE A 54 -16.75 -9.87 14.49
CA ILE A 54 -15.39 -10.28 14.84
C ILE A 54 -14.85 -11.27 13.80
N GLU A 55 -15.70 -12.13 13.25
CA GLU A 55 -15.32 -13.08 12.20
C GLU A 55 -14.88 -12.33 10.92
N MET A 56 -15.61 -11.28 10.52
CA MET A 56 -15.21 -10.44 9.38
C MET A 56 -13.89 -9.75 9.65
N LEU A 57 -13.71 -9.19 10.85
CA LEU A 57 -12.47 -8.56 11.26
C LEU A 57 -11.28 -9.52 11.16
N ASN A 58 -11.37 -10.68 11.80
CA ASN A 58 -10.32 -11.68 11.80
C ASN A 58 -10.02 -12.18 10.38
N GLN A 59 -11.04 -12.39 9.55
CA GLN A 59 -10.85 -12.77 8.15
C GLN A 59 -10.06 -11.72 7.37
N LYS A 60 -10.37 -10.43 7.53
CA LYS A 60 -9.67 -9.36 6.80
C LYS A 60 -8.27 -9.12 7.36
N LEU A 61 -8.08 -9.23 8.67
CA LEU A 61 -6.77 -9.14 9.30
C LEU A 61 -5.83 -10.22 8.75
N GLU A 62 -6.28 -11.48 8.76
CA GLU A 62 -5.55 -12.61 8.18
C GLU A 62 -5.25 -12.40 6.70
N TYR A 63 -6.23 -11.92 5.93
CA TYR A 63 -6.02 -11.59 4.51
C TYR A 63 -4.89 -10.56 4.31
N ILE A 64 -4.90 -9.47 5.08
CA ILE A 64 -3.87 -8.42 4.98
C ILE A 64 -2.49 -8.98 5.37
N HIS A 65 -2.39 -9.75 6.45
CA HIS A 65 -1.13 -10.35 6.90
C HIS A 65 -0.59 -11.39 5.93
N SER A 66 -1.48 -12.16 5.28
CA SER A 66 -1.13 -13.15 4.27
C SER A 66 -0.77 -12.57 2.90
N ASN A 67 -1.09 -11.31 2.59
CA ASN A 67 -0.86 -10.73 1.25
C ASN A 67 0.62 -10.77 0.81
N PRO A 68 1.61 -10.39 1.66
CA PRO A 68 3.02 -10.50 1.30
C PRO A 68 3.48 -11.94 0.99
N VAL A 69 2.92 -12.93 1.70
CA VAL A 69 3.20 -14.35 1.48
C VAL A 69 2.61 -14.82 0.16
N LYS A 70 1.33 -14.51 -0.10
CA LYS A 70 0.65 -14.85 -1.37
C LYS A 70 1.29 -14.18 -2.58
N ALA A 71 1.86 -12.99 -2.40
CA ALA A 71 2.62 -12.28 -3.43
C ALA A 71 4.04 -12.85 -3.64
N GLY A 72 4.50 -13.78 -2.79
CA GLY A 72 5.83 -14.37 -2.87
C GLY A 72 6.96 -13.42 -2.44
N ILE A 73 6.65 -12.40 -1.64
CA ILE A 73 7.64 -11.42 -1.16
C ILE A 73 8.42 -11.98 0.05
N VAL A 74 7.73 -12.74 0.90
CA VAL A 74 8.26 -13.35 2.13
C VAL A 74 7.67 -14.75 2.31
N ASP A 75 8.35 -15.61 3.05
CA ASP A 75 7.85 -16.96 3.34
C ASP A 75 6.82 -16.94 4.49
N LYS A 76 6.96 -16.00 5.44
CA LYS A 76 6.06 -15.83 6.58
C LYS A 76 5.53 -14.40 6.71
N ALA A 77 4.33 -14.25 7.25
CA ALA A 77 3.64 -12.96 7.34
C ALA A 77 4.42 -11.93 8.19
N GLU A 78 5.00 -12.37 9.31
CA GLU A 78 5.78 -11.56 10.24
C GLU A 78 7.13 -11.08 9.71
N GLU A 79 7.60 -11.63 8.59
CA GLU A 79 8.86 -11.24 7.95
C GLU A 79 8.70 -9.98 7.11
N TYR A 80 7.46 -9.60 6.74
CA TYR A 80 7.23 -8.39 5.96
C TYR A 80 7.30 -7.13 6.82
N LEU A 81 8.39 -6.38 6.68
CA LEU A 81 8.72 -5.20 7.50
C LEU A 81 7.61 -4.13 7.54
N TYR A 82 6.88 -3.95 6.44
CA TYR A 82 5.85 -2.93 6.28
C TYR A 82 4.44 -3.46 6.56
N SER A 83 4.31 -4.44 7.46
CA SER A 83 3.02 -4.97 7.94
C SER A 83 2.98 -5.00 9.46
N SER A 84 1.78 -4.86 10.01
CA SER A 84 1.52 -5.06 11.44
C SER A 84 1.60 -6.53 11.86
N ALA A 85 1.64 -7.48 10.92
CA ALA A 85 1.70 -8.92 11.20
C ALA A 85 2.76 -9.26 12.26
N ARG A 86 3.93 -8.63 12.16
CA ARG A 86 5.03 -8.83 13.10
C ARG A 86 4.66 -8.55 14.55
N ASP A 87 3.85 -7.54 14.82
CA ASP A 87 3.36 -7.25 16.18
C ASP A 87 2.33 -8.28 16.68
N TYR A 88 1.57 -8.89 15.78
CA TYR A 88 0.59 -9.94 16.11
C TYR A 88 1.25 -11.30 16.36
N TYR A 89 2.33 -11.64 15.64
CA TYR A 89 3.00 -12.95 15.78
C TYR A 89 4.19 -12.94 16.75
N CYS A 90 4.94 -11.83 16.84
CA CYS A 90 6.16 -11.75 17.67
C CYS A 90 5.96 -10.98 18.99
N GLY A 91 4.80 -10.31 19.16
CA GLY A 91 4.47 -9.49 20.32
C GLY A 91 4.55 -7.98 20.05
N LYS A 92 4.06 -7.19 21.01
CA LYS A 92 3.93 -5.74 20.86
C LYS A 92 5.29 -5.06 20.67
N HIS A 93 5.33 -4.07 19.77
CA HIS A 93 6.51 -3.26 19.45
C HIS A 93 7.64 -4.03 18.74
N CYS A 94 7.31 -5.15 18.11
CA CYS A 94 8.27 -5.87 17.28
C CYS A 94 8.34 -5.30 15.87
N GLY A 95 7.28 -4.67 15.36
CA GLY A 95 7.21 -4.08 14.02
C GLY A 95 7.92 -2.73 13.87
N LEU A 96 7.96 -2.22 12.64
CA LEU A 96 8.62 -0.96 12.31
C LEU A 96 7.92 0.26 12.92
N PHE A 97 6.60 0.19 13.09
CA PHE A 97 5.78 1.28 13.60
C PHE A 97 4.94 0.80 14.79
N PRO A 98 4.64 1.68 15.76
CA PRO A 98 3.67 1.37 16.80
C PRO A 98 2.29 1.05 16.21
N VAL A 99 1.68 -0.05 16.66
CA VAL A 99 0.34 -0.46 16.24
C VAL A 99 -0.64 -0.39 17.41
N ILE A 100 -1.87 0.02 17.12
CA ILE A 100 -3.01 -0.10 18.02
C ILE A 100 -3.69 -1.42 17.67
N PHE A 101 -3.85 -2.28 18.66
CA PHE A 101 -4.52 -3.57 18.47
C PHE A 101 -6.02 -3.35 18.42
N VAL A 102 -6.68 -4.11 17.54
CA VAL A 102 -8.13 -4.14 17.48
C VAL A 102 -8.60 -5.07 18.60
N GLU A 103 -9.52 -4.60 19.44
CA GLU A 103 -10.12 -5.35 20.56
C GLU A 103 -11.38 -6.10 20.12
#